data_AF-A0A077ZBS1-F1
#
_entry.id   AF-A0A077ZBS1-F1
#
_cell.length_a   1.000
_cell.length_b   1.000
_cell.length_c   1.000
_cell.angle_alpha   90.00
_cell.angle_beta   90.00
_cell.angle_gamma   90.00
#
_symmetry.space_group_name_H-M   'P 1'
#
loop_
_entity.id
_entity.type
_entity.pdbx_description
1 polymer ?
#
loop_
_entity_poly.entity_id
_entity_poly.type
_entity_poly.pdbx_seq_one_letter_code
_entity_poly.pdbx_strand_id
1 'polypeptide(L)'
;MYNISKASRPLLLALDVARDAIRSSHDRKLMIRPVDRSLSFFLTTAKSVLLAKKLISGKCELKDTPEGYEPHYWEYEKHPISRFIMRYLTLNPQKFYEKKLARLDLEMQQRRWINEEKRVKHLMFERADYKAWYYIPMKAKWVERNRWYFDYLRENFETYKHL
;
A
#
# COMPACT_ATOMS: atom_id res chain seq x y z
N MET A 1 -24.79 -7.81 86.78
CA MET A 1 -24.87 -8.78 85.67
C MET A 1 -24.87 -8.02 84.35
N TYR A 2 -23.79 -8.09 83.55
CA TYR A 2 -23.74 -7.46 82.23
C TYR A 2 -24.77 -8.12 81.30
N ASN A 3 -25.66 -7.31 80.75
CA ASN A 3 -26.82 -7.76 79.99
C ASN A 3 -26.38 -8.18 78.58
N ILE A 4 -26.12 -9.48 78.38
CA ILE A 4 -25.66 -10.10 77.12
C ILE A 4 -26.58 -9.73 75.93
N SER A 5 -27.84 -9.38 76.20
CA SER A 5 -28.84 -8.95 75.21
C SER A 5 -28.53 -7.61 74.51
N LYS A 6 -27.75 -6.71 75.11
CA LYS A 6 -27.37 -5.43 74.46
C LYS A 6 -26.20 -5.58 73.49
N ALA A 7 -25.34 -6.58 73.69
CA ALA A 7 -24.16 -6.83 72.85
C ALA A 7 -24.50 -7.53 71.53
N SER A 8 -25.60 -8.30 71.46
CA SER A 8 -25.99 -9.05 70.27
C SER A 8 -26.85 -8.26 69.27
N ARG A 9 -27.51 -7.17 69.69
CA ARG A 9 -28.33 -6.30 68.84
C ARG A 9 -27.62 -5.74 67.60
N PRO A 10 -26.38 -5.20 67.68
CA PRO A 10 -25.70 -4.68 66.48
C PRO A 10 -25.34 -5.79 65.49
N LEU A 11 -25.02 -7.00 65.98
CA LEU A 11 -24.74 -8.16 65.12
C LEU A 11 -25.98 -8.66 64.39
N LEU A 12 -27.14 -8.69 65.07
CA LEU A 12 -28.41 -9.06 64.44
C LEU A 12 -28.85 -8.02 63.40
N LEU A 13 -28.70 -6.72 63.70
CA LEU A 13 -28.95 -5.64 62.73
C LEU A 13 -28.05 -5.74 61.50
N ALA A 14 -26.76 -6.05 61.69
CA ALA A 14 -25.83 -6.25 60.58
C ALA A 14 -26.21 -7.49 59.74
N LEU A 15 -26.67 -8.56 60.38
CA LEU A 15 -27.16 -9.77 59.72
C LEU A 15 -28.43 -9.50 58.90
N ASP A 16 -29.39 -8.73 59.43
CA ASP A 16 -30.62 -8.37 58.72
C ASP A 16 -30.33 -7.46 57.52
N VAL A 17 -29.46 -6.46 57.67
CA VAL A 17 -29.00 -5.61 56.55
C VAL A 17 -28.30 -6.43 55.47
N ALA A 18 -27.44 -7.40 55.84
CA ALA A 18 -26.81 -8.29 54.89
C ALA A 18 -27.84 -9.20 54.19
N ARG A 19 -28.85 -9.68 54.91
CA ARG A 19 -29.92 -10.52 54.36
C ARG A 19 -30.82 -9.74 53.39
N ASP A 20 -31.09 -8.46 53.67
CA ASP A 20 -31.81 -7.54 52.78
C ASP A 20 -30.99 -7.17 51.54
N ALA A 21 -29.67 -7.01 51.68
CA ALA A 21 -28.76 -6.81 50.55
C ALA A 21 -28.75 -8.03 49.61
N ILE A 22 -28.74 -9.25 50.15
CA ILE A 22 -28.78 -10.51 49.39
C ILE A 22 -30.15 -10.72 48.72
N ARG A 23 -31.26 -10.37 49.38
CA ARG A 23 -32.60 -10.39 48.76
C ARG A 23 -32.73 -9.39 47.62
N SER A 24 -32.26 -8.15 47.81
CA SER A 24 -32.29 -7.11 46.77
C SER A 24 -31.30 -7.33 45.61
N SER A 25 -30.39 -8.30 45.74
CA SER A 25 -29.47 -8.71 44.68
C SER A 25 -30.17 -9.52 43.58
N HIS A 26 -31.18 -10.34 43.93
CA HIS A 26 -31.83 -11.24 42.97
C HIS A 26 -32.78 -10.53 41.98
N ASP A 27 -33.28 -9.33 42.29
CA ASP A 27 -34.13 -8.54 41.39
C ASP A 27 -33.37 -7.58 40.46
N ARG A 28 -32.06 -7.39 40.67
CA ARG A 28 -31.23 -6.46 39.88
C ARG A 28 -30.53 -7.19 38.74
N LYS A 29 -31.15 -7.20 37.56
CA LYS A 29 -30.48 -7.62 36.32
C LYS A 29 -29.41 -6.59 35.94
N LEU A 30 -28.17 -7.03 35.76
CA LEU A 30 -27.10 -6.19 35.20
C LEU A 30 -27.42 -5.89 33.72
N MET A 31 -27.78 -4.64 33.41
CA MET A 31 -27.95 -4.19 32.04
C MET A 31 -26.60 -3.71 31.51
N ILE A 32 -26.09 -4.33 30.43
CA ILE A 32 -24.94 -3.80 29.70
C ILE A 32 -25.42 -2.55 28.97
N ARG A 33 -25.14 -1.36 29.52
CA ARG A 33 -25.40 -0.09 28.81
C ARG A 33 -24.27 0.15 27.80
N PRO A 34 -24.57 0.47 26.53
CA PRO A 34 -23.53 0.93 25.61
C PRO A 34 -22.92 2.24 26.15
N VAL A 35 -21.62 2.43 25.92
CA VAL A 35 -20.95 3.67 26.33
C VAL A 35 -21.31 4.76 25.31
N ASP A 36 -22.22 5.65 25.67
CA ASP A 36 -22.57 6.83 24.86
C ASP A 36 -21.41 7.84 24.88
N ARG A 37 -20.37 7.59 24.08
CA ARG A 37 -19.24 8.53 23.91
C ARG A 37 -19.61 9.58 22.88
N SER A 38 -19.80 10.82 23.33
CA SER A 38 -19.97 11.97 22.45
C SER A 38 -18.69 12.27 21.65
N LEU A 39 -18.85 12.95 20.50
CA LEU A 39 -17.73 13.39 19.64
C LEU A 39 -16.64 14.14 20.41
N SER A 40 -17.00 14.85 21.49
CA SER A 40 -16.05 15.58 22.34
C SER A 40 -15.04 14.68 23.04
N PHE A 41 -15.39 13.42 23.34
CA PHE A 41 -14.47 12.45 23.92
C PHE A 41 -13.32 12.16 22.95
N PHE A 42 -13.63 11.84 21.69
CA PHE A 42 -12.62 11.58 20.66
C PHE A 42 -11.76 12.81 20.35
N LEU A 43 -12.35 14.01 20.35
CA LEU A 43 -11.59 15.24 20.16
C LEU A 43 -10.64 15.52 21.34
N THR A 44 -11.07 15.22 22.57
CA THR A 44 -10.25 15.43 23.78
C THR A 44 -9.09 14.43 23.82
N THR A 45 -9.33 13.16 23.49
CA THR A 45 -8.28 12.14 23.40
C THR A 45 -7.29 12.43 22.28
N ALA A 46 -7.74 12.91 21.11
CA ALA A 46 -6.84 13.32 20.04
C ALA A 46 -5.95 14.50 20.45
N LYS A 47 -6.53 15.51 21.13
CA LYS A 47 -5.79 16.67 21.65
C LYS A 47 -4.74 16.26 22.70
N SER A 48 -5.07 15.35 23.61
CA SER A 48 -4.13 14.91 24.65
C SER A 48 -2.93 14.16 24.06
N VAL A 49 -3.15 13.31 23.04
CA VAL A 49 -2.06 12.60 22.33
C VAL A 49 -1.14 13.58 21.61
N LEU A 50 -1.68 14.59 20.92
CA LEU A 50 -0.87 15.59 20.23
C LEU A 50 -0.05 16.45 21.21
N LEU A 51 -0.67 16.84 22.34
CA LEU A 51 0.00 17.59 23.39
C LEU A 51 1.15 16.80 24.02
N ALA A 52 0.91 15.54 24.38
CA ALA A 52 1.94 14.66 24.95
C ALA A 52 3.14 14.52 24.01
N LYS A 53 2.91 14.33 22.71
CA LYS A 53 3.99 14.26 21.71
C LYS A 53 4.79 15.56 21.62
N LYS A 54 4.12 16.72 21.70
CA LYS A 54 4.78 18.03 21.68
C LYS A 54 5.59 18.32 22.95
N LEU A 55 5.14 17.81 24.10
CA LEU A 55 5.85 17.95 25.37
C LEU A 55 7.07 17.04 25.47
N ILE A 56 6.97 15.79 24.99
CA ILE A 56 8.06 14.81 25.06
C ILE A 56 9.17 15.12 24.04
N SER A 57 8.81 15.74 22.91
CA SER A 57 9.76 15.94 21.81
C SER A 57 10.45 17.30 21.92
N GLY A 58 11.78 17.29 22.04
CA GLY A 58 12.61 18.49 21.99
C GLY A 58 12.57 19.19 20.63
N LYS A 59 13.07 20.43 20.58
CA LYS A 59 13.23 21.18 19.32
C LYS A 59 14.32 20.49 18.49
N CYS A 60 13.97 20.01 17.29
CA CYS A 60 14.96 19.52 16.34
C CYS A 60 15.59 20.70 15.60
N GLU A 61 16.91 20.82 15.70
CA GLU A 61 17.72 21.77 14.95
C GLU A 61 18.27 21.09 13.70
N LEU A 62 18.32 21.83 12.59
CA LEU A 62 19.00 21.36 11.39
C LEU A 62 20.50 21.36 11.68
N LYS A 63 21.14 20.20 11.53
CA LYS A 63 22.58 20.05 11.66
C LYS A 63 23.13 19.50 10.36
N ASP A 64 24.36 19.88 10.04
CA ASP A 64 25.08 19.31 8.91
C ASP A 64 25.29 17.81 9.14
N THR A 65 25.23 17.04 8.05
CA THR A 65 25.46 15.60 8.08
C THR A 65 26.92 15.34 8.46
N PRO A 66 27.21 14.52 9.49
CA PRO A 66 28.58 14.23 9.87
C PRO A 66 29.29 13.44 8.77
N GLU A 67 30.59 13.69 8.62
CA GLU A 67 31.39 13.00 7.60
C GLU A 67 31.37 11.47 7.82
N GLY A 68 31.06 10.73 6.76
CA GLY A 68 31.02 9.26 6.77
C GLY A 68 29.72 8.65 7.32
N TYR A 69 28.72 9.45 7.69
CA TYR A 69 27.42 8.95 8.10
C TYR A 69 26.35 9.23 7.03
N GLU A 70 25.61 8.19 6.62
CA GLU A 70 24.44 8.33 5.77
C GLU A 70 23.16 8.33 6.63
N PRO A 71 22.46 9.47 6.77
CA PRO A 71 21.23 9.54 7.54
C PRO A 71 20.15 8.65 6.94
N HIS A 72 19.37 8.01 7.81
CA HIS A 72 18.19 7.29 7.35
C HIS A 72 17.14 8.27 6.81
N TYR A 73 16.32 7.82 5.86
CA TYR A 73 15.37 8.69 5.16
C TYR A 73 14.34 9.38 6.08
N TRP A 74 14.02 8.82 7.25
CA TRP A 74 13.12 9.45 8.22
C TRP A 74 13.79 10.52 9.09
N GLU A 75 15.13 10.59 9.11
CA GLU A 75 15.88 11.55 9.94
C GLU A 75 15.85 12.96 9.38
N TYR A 76 15.64 13.08 8.06
CA TYR A 76 15.39 14.35 7.37
C TYR A 76 14.08 15.03 7.82
N GLU A 77 13.18 14.31 8.50
CA GLU A 77 11.95 14.87 9.03
C GLU A 77 12.17 15.62 10.35
N LYS A 78 11.70 16.88 10.39
CA LYS A 78 11.78 17.76 11.57
C LYS A 78 10.87 17.29 12.70
N HIS A 79 9.65 16.85 12.39
CA HIS A 79 8.65 16.50 13.40
C HIS A 79 8.72 15.01 13.78
N PRO A 80 8.60 14.67 15.07
CA PRO A 80 8.66 13.27 15.56
C PRO A 80 7.51 12.42 15.01
N ILE A 81 6.34 13.01 14.79
CA ILE A 81 5.19 12.34 14.17
C ILE A 81 5.50 12.03 12.71
N SER A 82 6.07 13.00 11.98
CA SER A 82 6.47 12.81 10.59
C SER A 82 7.55 11.72 10.49
N ARG A 83 8.57 11.76 11.36
CA ARG A 83 9.59 10.72 11.49
C ARG A 83 9.02 9.34 11.78
N PHE A 84 8.04 9.24 12.69
CA PHE A 84 7.35 7.98 12.99
C PHE A 84 6.57 7.44 11.78
N ILE A 85 5.82 8.31 11.10
CA ILE A 85 5.08 7.94 9.88
C ILE A 85 6.07 7.48 8.82
N MET A 86 7.15 8.22 8.60
CA MET A 86 8.15 7.87 7.59
C MET A 86 8.78 6.49 7.89
N ARG A 87 9.23 6.28 9.13
CA ARG A 87 9.91 5.04 9.56
C ARG A 87 9.04 3.78 9.43
N TYR A 88 7.73 3.87 9.70
CA TYR A 88 6.87 2.68 9.81
C TYR A 88 5.80 2.54 8.73
N LEU A 89 5.33 3.64 8.14
CA LEU A 89 4.21 3.63 7.20
C LEU A 89 4.63 3.92 5.75
N THR A 90 5.76 4.57 5.53
CA THR A 90 6.21 4.93 4.16
C THR A 90 7.32 4.03 3.66
N LEU A 91 7.45 3.94 2.34
CA LEU A 91 8.59 3.30 1.69
C LEU A 91 9.79 4.25 1.68
N ASN A 92 11.00 3.69 1.79
CA ASN A 92 12.22 4.45 1.58
C ASN A 92 12.15 5.15 0.19
N PRO A 93 12.30 6.49 0.12
CA PRO A 93 12.22 7.24 -1.13
C PRO A 93 13.26 6.80 -2.17
N GLN A 94 14.46 6.43 -1.75
CA GLN A 94 15.50 5.91 -2.63
C GLN A 94 15.05 4.60 -3.29
N LYS A 95 14.57 3.65 -2.47
CA LYS A 95 14.01 2.38 -2.97
C LYS A 95 12.84 2.60 -3.93
N PHE A 96 11.98 3.58 -3.64
CA PHE A 96 10.86 3.92 -4.52
C PHE A 96 11.34 4.50 -5.87
N TYR A 97 12.34 5.37 -5.84
CA TYR A 97 12.94 5.96 -7.03
C TYR A 97 13.60 4.90 -7.93
N GLU A 98 14.44 4.03 -7.36
CA GLU A 98 15.10 2.94 -8.08
C GLU A 98 14.10 1.96 -8.69
N LYS A 99 13.05 1.58 -7.92
CA LYS A 99 11.96 0.75 -8.43
C LYS A 99 11.25 1.39 -9.62
N LYS A 100 11.04 2.72 -9.58
CA LYS A 100 10.43 3.47 -10.67
C LYS A 100 11.32 3.49 -11.91
N LEU A 101 12.62 3.71 -11.74
CA LEU A 101 13.59 3.65 -12.84
C LEU A 101 13.63 2.26 -13.50
N ALA A 102 13.68 1.19 -12.70
CA ALA A 102 13.66 -0.18 -13.23
C ALA A 102 12.37 -0.48 -14.03
N ARG A 103 11.22 0.01 -13.55
CA ARG A 103 9.96 -0.11 -14.29
C ARG A 103 9.99 0.66 -15.61
N LEU A 104 10.50 1.89 -15.59
CA LEU A 104 10.59 2.73 -16.80
C LEU A 104 11.48 2.07 -17.85
N ASP A 105 12.60 1.48 -17.44
CA ASP A 105 13.51 0.77 -18.33
C ASP A 105 12.83 -0.44 -18.99
N LEU A 106 12.10 -1.26 -18.23
CA LEU A 106 11.31 -2.37 -18.78
C LEU A 106 10.26 -1.90 -19.78
N GLU A 107 9.53 -0.81 -19.48
CA GLU A 107 8.54 -0.23 -20.40
C GLU A 107 9.22 0.31 -21.68
N MET A 108 10.41 0.90 -21.57
CA MET A 108 11.19 1.35 -22.72
C MET A 108 11.68 0.18 -23.58
N GLN A 109 12.15 -0.91 -22.97
CA GLN A 109 12.55 -2.12 -23.69
C GLN A 109 11.37 -2.74 -24.45
N GLN A 110 10.21 -2.85 -23.81
CA GLN A 110 8.97 -3.33 -24.46
C GLN A 110 8.57 -2.46 -25.66
N ARG A 111 8.67 -1.13 -25.53
CA ARG A 111 8.40 -0.20 -26.64
C ARG A 111 9.37 -0.37 -27.80
N ARG A 112 10.66 -0.60 -27.52
CA ARG A 112 11.66 -0.90 -28.56
C ARG A 112 11.30 -2.17 -29.31
N TRP A 113 10.97 -3.26 -28.60
CA TRP A 113 10.54 -4.51 -29.22
C TRP A 113 9.31 -4.35 -30.10
N ILE A 114 8.29 -3.58 -29.67
CA ILE A 114 7.10 -3.31 -30.49
C ILE A 114 7.47 -2.55 -31.77
N ASN A 115 8.35 -1.55 -31.68
CA ASN A 115 8.80 -0.77 -32.84
C ASN A 115 9.63 -1.63 -33.81
N GLU A 116 10.54 -2.44 -33.27
CA GLU A 116 11.34 -3.40 -34.03
C GLU A 116 10.45 -4.45 -34.71
N GLU A 117 9.47 -5.03 -33.99
CA GLU A 117 8.52 -5.99 -34.54
C GLU A 117 7.70 -5.37 -35.68
N LYS A 118 7.21 -4.13 -35.52
CA LYS A 118 6.52 -3.40 -36.59
C LYS A 118 7.42 -3.21 -37.80
N ARG A 119 8.69 -2.82 -37.60
CA ARG A 119 9.65 -2.64 -38.69
C ARG A 119 9.97 -3.96 -39.39
N VAL A 120 10.16 -5.04 -38.63
CA VAL A 120 10.39 -6.39 -39.15
C VAL A 120 9.18 -6.87 -39.96
N LYS A 121 7.96 -6.73 -39.44
CA LYS A 121 6.72 -7.09 -40.17
C LYS A 121 6.56 -6.30 -41.47
N HIS A 122 6.87 -5.00 -41.44
CA HIS A 122 6.88 -4.15 -42.64
C HIS A 122 7.88 -4.66 -43.69
N LEU A 123 9.14 -4.88 -43.31
CA LEU A 123 10.19 -5.37 -44.22
C LEU A 123 9.90 -6.79 -44.74
N MET A 124 9.35 -7.67 -43.90
CA MET A 124 8.93 -9.01 -44.31
C MET A 124 7.83 -8.96 -45.37
N PHE A 125 6.89 -8.03 -45.25
CA PHE A 125 5.82 -7.84 -46.22
C PHE A 125 6.34 -7.24 -47.53
N GLU A 126 7.18 -6.22 -47.45
CA GLU A 126 7.77 -5.53 -48.62
C GLU A 126 8.66 -6.45 -49.47
N ARG A 127 9.50 -7.24 -48.80
CA ARG A 127 10.48 -8.09 -49.48
C ARG A 127 9.92 -9.47 -49.82
N ALA A 128 9.03 -9.99 -48.97
CA ALA A 128 8.53 -11.36 -49.02
C ALA A 128 9.64 -12.44 -49.00
N ASP A 129 10.84 -12.11 -48.49
CA ASP A 129 12.02 -12.99 -48.51
C ASP A 129 12.09 -13.98 -47.32
N TYR A 130 11.24 -13.82 -46.30
CA TYR A 130 11.35 -14.58 -45.05
C TYR A 130 10.18 -15.54 -44.81
N LYS A 131 10.46 -16.77 -44.37
CA LYS A 131 9.46 -17.73 -43.93
C LYS A 131 8.95 -17.35 -42.54
N ALA A 132 7.90 -16.54 -42.48
CA ALA A 132 7.22 -16.16 -41.25
C ALA A 132 6.54 -17.36 -40.55
N TRP A 133 5.99 -17.15 -39.35
CA TRP A 133 5.24 -18.17 -38.61
C TRP A 133 4.04 -18.76 -39.36
N TYR A 134 3.47 -18.02 -40.31
CA TYR A 134 2.35 -18.46 -41.16
C TYR A 134 2.79 -19.04 -42.51
N TYR A 135 4.06 -19.37 -42.69
CA TYR A 135 4.54 -19.97 -43.93
C TYR A 135 3.91 -21.35 -44.17
N ILE A 136 3.20 -21.48 -45.28
CA ILE A 136 2.66 -22.75 -45.75
C ILE A 136 3.69 -23.36 -46.72
N PRO A 137 4.19 -24.59 -46.49
CA PRO A 137 5.10 -25.24 -47.43
C PRO A 137 4.39 -25.52 -48.75
N MET A 138 4.92 -24.98 -49.84
CA MET A 138 4.41 -25.18 -51.20
C MET A 138 5.49 -25.79 -52.10
N LYS A 139 5.08 -26.40 -53.21
CA LYS A 139 6.02 -26.88 -54.25
C LYS A 139 6.84 -25.70 -54.80
N ALA A 140 8.09 -25.93 -55.18
CA ALA A 140 9.02 -24.90 -55.66
C ALA A 140 8.42 -23.98 -56.76
N LYS A 141 7.69 -24.58 -57.72
CA LYS A 141 6.95 -23.86 -58.78
C LYS A 141 6.06 -22.73 -58.26
N TRP A 142 5.36 -22.93 -57.14
CA TRP A 142 4.45 -21.93 -56.58
C TRP A 142 5.21 -20.85 -55.79
N VAL A 143 6.33 -21.20 -55.18
CA VAL A 143 7.22 -20.24 -54.51
C VAL A 143 7.81 -19.26 -55.52
N GLU A 144 8.31 -19.76 -56.64
CA GLU A 144 8.83 -18.93 -57.75
C GLU A 144 7.77 -18.00 -58.32
N ARG A 145 6.55 -18.50 -58.55
CA ARG A 145 5.42 -17.68 -59.01
C ARG A 145 5.07 -16.57 -58.00
N ASN A 146 5.02 -16.89 -56.71
CA ASN A 146 4.72 -15.91 -55.67
C ASN A 146 5.82 -14.84 -55.61
N ARG A 147 7.10 -15.24 -55.72
CA ARG A 147 8.22 -14.30 -55.78
C ARG A 147 8.04 -13.32 -56.95
N TRP A 148 7.81 -13.82 -58.16
CA TRP A 148 7.51 -13.00 -59.33
C TRP A 148 6.32 -12.05 -59.09
N TYR A 149 5.25 -12.55 -58.46
CA TYR A 149 4.07 -11.75 -58.15
C TYR A 149 4.37 -10.62 -57.15
N PHE A 150 5.16 -10.89 -56.11
CA PHE A 150 5.58 -9.86 -55.15
C PHE A 150 6.51 -8.83 -55.77
N ASP A 151 7.47 -9.26 -56.61
CA ASP A 151 8.34 -8.34 -57.36
C ASP A 151 7.50 -7.45 -58.31
N TYR A 152 6.51 -8.04 -59.01
CA TYR A 152 5.55 -7.31 -59.83
C TYR A 152 4.75 -6.28 -59.02
N LEU A 153 4.21 -6.66 -57.85
CA LEU A 153 3.48 -5.73 -56.99
C LEU A 153 4.38 -4.58 -56.51
N ARG A 154 5.60 -4.89 -56.09
CA ARG A 154 6.59 -3.90 -55.62
C ARG A 154 6.95 -2.89 -56.69
N GLU A 155 7.07 -3.32 -57.94
CA GLU A 155 7.44 -2.44 -59.05
C GLU A 155 6.30 -1.51 -59.47
N ASN A 156 5.05 -2.01 -59.50
CA ASN A 156 3.91 -1.33 -60.10
C ASN A 156 3.03 -0.53 -59.14
N PHE A 157 3.01 -0.88 -57.86
CA PHE A 157 2.13 -0.24 -56.89
C PHE A 157 2.95 0.55 -55.88
N GLU A 158 2.72 1.86 -55.85
CA GLU A 158 3.31 2.74 -54.83
C GLU A 158 3.02 2.23 -53.43
N THR A 159 1.84 1.62 -53.19
CA THR A 159 1.42 1.07 -51.89
C THR A 159 2.37 0.04 -51.27
N TYR A 160 3.26 -0.53 -52.08
CA TYR A 160 4.27 -1.50 -51.66
C TYR A 160 5.68 -0.89 -51.62
N LYS A 161 5.85 0.34 -52.11
CA LYS A 161 7.10 1.13 -52.10
C LYS A 161 6.98 2.28 -51.10
N HIS A 162 7.32 2.05 -49.83
CA HIS A 162 7.26 3.11 -48.82
C HIS A 162 8.40 3.07 -47.78
N LEU A 163 9.20 4.16 -47.82
CA LEU A 163 10.37 4.59 -47.03
C LEU A 163 11.62 3.71 -47.10
#